data_AF-A0A1G7MFM9-F1
#
_entry.id   AF-A0A1G7MFM9-F1
#
_cell.length_a   1.000
_cell.length_b   1.000
_cell.length_c   1.000
_cell.angle_alpha   90.00
_cell.angle_beta   90.00
_cell.angle_gamma   90.00
#
_symmetry.space_group_name_H-M   'P 1'
#
loop_
_entity.id
_entity.type
_entity.pdbx_description
1 polymer ?
#
loop_
_entity_poly.entity_id
_entity_poly.type
_entity_poly.pdbx_seq_one_letter_code
_entity_poly.pdbx_strand_id
1 'polypeptide(L)'
;MQATETPPAKSTVILAQVFISPIMAFLMTGIFTALPLGFAPGWLGIWMTRFATAWPIAFVLSMGVGPLAFWLARRTQRLTDMVRD
;
A
#
# COMPACT_ATOMS: atom_id res chain seq x y z
N MET A 1 -25.01 21.32 14.52
CA MET A 1 -25.23 20.88 13.13
C MET A 1 -23.98 20.14 12.68
N GLN A 2 -23.93 18.82 12.92
CA GLN A 2 -22.86 17.97 12.39
C GLN A 2 -23.12 17.83 10.90
N ALA A 3 -22.22 18.36 10.06
CA ALA A 3 -22.27 18.11 8.64
C ALA A 3 -22.26 16.59 8.44
N THR A 4 -23.24 16.08 7.72
CA THR A 4 -23.32 14.68 7.30
C THR A 4 -22.10 14.41 6.42
N GLU A 5 -20.97 14.03 6.99
CA GLU A 5 -19.86 13.47 6.23
C GLU A 5 -20.34 12.12 5.73
N THR A 6 -20.91 12.12 4.53
CA THR A 6 -21.22 10.89 3.79
C THR A 6 -19.95 10.05 3.79
N PRO A 7 -19.98 8.80 4.29
CA PRO A 7 -18.80 7.94 4.29
C PRO A 7 -18.21 7.94 2.88
N PRO A 8 -16.89 8.13 2.72
CA PRO A 8 -16.29 8.14 1.39
C PRO A 8 -16.74 6.87 0.66
N ALA A 9 -17.28 7.05 -0.54
CA ALA A 9 -17.78 5.94 -1.33
C ALA A 9 -16.67 4.88 -1.41
N LYS A 10 -17.02 3.59 -1.31
CA LYS A 10 -16.04 2.49 -1.44
C LYS A 10 -15.16 2.67 -2.68
N SER A 11 -15.72 3.19 -3.76
CA SER A 11 -15.02 3.58 -4.98
C SER A 11 -13.92 4.62 -4.75
N THR A 12 -14.15 5.64 -3.92
CA THR A 12 -13.16 6.67 -3.57
C THR A 12 -11.99 6.08 -2.79
N VAL A 13 -12.25 5.17 -1.85
CA VAL A 13 -11.20 4.49 -1.07
C VAL A 13 -10.36 3.58 -1.96
N ILE A 14 -11.01 2.80 -2.83
CA ILE A 14 -10.33 1.94 -3.81
C ILE A 14 -9.50 2.79 -4.76
N LEU A 15 -10.08 3.86 -5.30
CA LEU A 15 -9.39 4.77 -6.22
C LEU A 15 -8.17 5.42 -5.55
N ALA A 16 -8.30 5.89 -4.30
CA ALA A 16 -7.18 6.40 -3.52
C ALA A 16 -6.08 5.34 -3.33
N GLN A 17 -6.43 4.08 -3.04
CA GLN A 17 -5.45 3.00 -2.92
C GLN A 17 -4.74 2.69 -4.24
N VAL A 18 -5.45 2.80 -5.37
CA VAL A 18 -4.87 2.64 -6.72
C VAL A 18 -3.88 3.77 -7.04
N PHE A 19 -4.09 4.99 -6.54
CA PHE A 19 -3.14 6.09 -6.71
C PHE A 19 -1.98 6.04 -5.71
N ILE A 20 -2.22 5.64 -4.47
CA ILE A 20 -1.19 5.59 -3.42
C ILE A 20 -0.20 4.45 -3.67
N SER A 21 -0.64 3.29 -4.17
CA SER A 21 0.26 2.14 -4.40
C SER A 21 1.39 2.38 -5.42
N PRO A 22 1.18 3.01 -6.61
CA PRO A 22 2.27 3.40 -7.50
C PRO A 22 3.20 4.42 -6.88
N ILE A 23 2.66 5.43 -6.19
CA ILE A 23 3.47 6.54 -5.64
C ILE A 23 4.42 6.00 -4.56
N MET A 24 3.91 5.15 -3.66
CA MET A 24 4.73 4.54 -2.61
C MET A 24 5.73 3.52 -3.19
N ALA A 25 5.33 2.71 -4.17
CA ALA A 25 6.23 1.78 -4.83
C ALA A 25 7.35 2.52 -5.59
N PHE A 26 7.04 3.63 -6.27
CA PHE A 26 8.00 4.49 -6.96
C PHE A 26 9.02 5.08 -6.00
N LEU A 27 8.56 5.66 -4.88
CA LEU A 27 9.43 6.22 -3.85
C LEU A 27 10.32 5.15 -3.23
N MET A 28 9.74 4.02 -2.79
CA MET A 28 10.50 2.97 -2.12
C MET A 28 11.52 2.33 -3.05
N THR A 29 11.11 1.95 -4.27
CA THR A 29 12.06 1.37 -5.23
C THR A 29 13.14 2.37 -5.67
N GLY A 30 12.82 3.66 -5.75
CA GLY A 30 13.80 4.72 -6.04
C GLY A 30 14.81 4.90 -4.93
N ILE A 31 14.35 5.09 -3.70
CA ILE A 31 15.19 5.28 -2.51
C ILE A 31 16.06 4.04 -2.26
N PHE A 32 15.48 2.84 -2.27
CA PHE A 32 16.22 1.60 -2.05
C PHE A 32 17.18 1.24 -3.19
N THR A 33 16.98 1.79 -4.40
CA THR A 33 17.95 1.61 -5.49
C THR A 33 19.01 2.72 -5.42
N ALA A 34 18.68 3.93 -4.95
CA ALA A 34 19.60 5.08 -4.88
C ALA A 34 20.60 4.99 -3.75
N LEU A 35 20.16 4.54 -2.57
CA LEU A 35 21.02 4.43 -1.38
C LEU A 35 22.20 3.44 -1.56
N PRO A 36 22.04 2.26 -2.18
CA PRO A 36 23.13 1.29 -2.31
C PRO A 36 23.99 1.48 -3.57
N LEU A 37 23.40 1.94 -4.68
CA LEU A 37 24.11 2.10 -5.97
C LEU A 37 24.69 3.51 -6.15
N GLY A 38 24.28 4.49 -5.34
CA GLY A 38 24.82 5.85 -5.35
C GLY A 38 24.77 6.52 -6.73
N PHE A 39 23.58 6.79 -7.26
CA PHE A 39 23.34 7.48 -8.56
C PHE A 39 24.31 7.09 -9.70
N ALA A 40 24.84 5.87 -9.69
CA ALA A 40 25.82 5.42 -10.67
C ALA A 40 25.19 5.24 -12.06
N PRO A 41 25.99 5.28 -13.15
CA PRO A 41 25.48 5.01 -14.49
C PRO A 41 24.76 3.67 -14.55
N GLY A 42 23.49 3.66 -14.96
CA GLY A 42 22.63 2.46 -14.97
C GLY A 42 21.62 2.36 -13.81
N TRP A 43 21.74 3.22 -12.78
CA TRP A 43 20.79 3.30 -11.68
C TRP A 43 19.34 3.52 -12.15
N LEU A 44 19.15 4.46 -13.08
CA LEU A 44 17.83 4.80 -13.63
C LEU A 44 17.17 3.60 -14.33
N GLY A 45 17.96 2.79 -15.05
CA GLY A 45 17.48 1.59 -15.73
C GLY A 45 17.01 0.52 -14.75
N ILE A 46 17.82 0.23 -13.73
CA ILE A 46 17.48 -0.73 -12.67
C ILE A 46 16.24 -0.24 -11.89
N TRP A 47 16.18 1.06 -11.60
CA TRP A 47 15.03 1.66 -10.93
C TRP A 47 13.75 1.54 -11.75
N MET A 48 13.77 1.85 -13.04
CA MET A 48 12.61 1.70 -13.93
C MET A 48 12.15 0.25 -14.04
N THR A 49 13.06 -0.72 -14.14
CA THR A 49 12.70 -2.15 -14.13
C THR A 49 12.07 -2.58 -12.79
N ARG A 50 12.63 -2.12 -11.66
CA ARG A 50 12.08 -2.39 -10.32
C ARG A 50 10.73 -1.72 -10.10
N PHE A 51 10.55 -0.50 -10.58
CA PHE A 51 9.27 0.20 -10.52
C PHE A 51 8.22 -0.50 -11.37
N ALA A 52 8.54 -0.85 -12.62
CA ALA A 52 7.63 -1.54 -13.54
C ALA A 52 7.21 -2.93 -13.05
N THR A 53 8.08 -3.64 -12.31
CA THR A 53 7.76 -4.93 -11.70
C THR A 53 7.02 -4.78 -10.37
N ALA A 54 7.38 -3.80 -9.54
CA ALA A 54 6.75 -3.58 -8.24
C ALA A 54 5.34 -3.00 -8.34
N TRP A 55 5.05 -2.16 -9.33
CA TRP A 55 3.74 -1.53 -9.51
C TRP A 55 2.57 -2.53 -9.65
N PRO A 56 2.60 -3.52 -10.58
CA PRO A 56 1.52 -4.49 -10.69
C PRO A 56 1.38 -5.36 -9.44
N ILE A 57 2.49 -5.70 -8.77
CA ILE A 57 2.47 -6.46 -7.51
C ILE A 57 1.79 -5.64 -6.40
N ALA A 58 2.14 -4.36 -6.26
CA ALA A 58 1.54 -3.46 -5.28
C ALA A 58 0.04 -3.25 -5.55
N PHE A 59 -0.36 -3.15 -6.81
CA PHE A 59 -1.77 -3.06 -7.21
C PHE A 59 -2.55 -4.33 -6.84
N VAL A 60 -2.05 -5.51 -7.23
CA VAL A 60 -2.69 -6.80 -6.89
C VAL A 60 -2.77 -7.00 -5.38
N LEU A 61 -1.69 -6.69 -4.66
CA LEU A 61 -1.70 -6.74 -3.20
C LEU A 61 -2.71 -5.76 -2.61
N SER A 62 -2.82 -4.54 -3.12
CA SER A 62 -3.78 -3.55 -2.60
C SER A 62 -5.24 -4.00 -2.74
N MET A 63 -5.58 -4.77 -3.79
CA MET A 63 -6.89 -5.42 -3.91
C MET A 63 -7.12 -6.50 -2.84
N GLY A 64 -6.08 -7.25 -2.47
CA GLY A 64 -6.15 -8.28 -1.43
C GLY A 64 -6.04 -7.78 0.01
N VAL A 65 -5.33 -6.67 0.24
CA VAL A 65 -5.07 -6.11 1.58
C VAL A 65 -6.35 -5.63 2.25
N GLY A 66 -7.33 -5.11 1.50
CA GLY A 66 -8.64 -4.71 2.05
C GLY A 66 -9.31 -5.83 2.88
N PRO A 67 -9.71 -6.95 2.25
CA PRO A 67 -10.33 -8.06 2.98
C PRO A 67 -9.40 -8.70 4.01
N LEU A 68 -8.08 -8.75 3.75
CA LEU A 68 -7.10 -9.32 4.67
C LEU A 68 -6.95 -8.49 5.95
N ALA A 69 -6.91 -7.16 5.85
CA ALA A 69 -6.82 -6.26 6.99
C ALA A 69 -8.07 -6.36 7.88
N PHE A 70 -9.25 -6.41 7.28
CA PHE A 70 -10.48 -6.65 8.04
C PHE A 70 -10.51 -8.03 8.69
N TRP A 71 -9.95 -9.06 8.04
CA TRP A 71 -9.84 -10.39 8.64
C TRP A 71 -8.88 -10.41 9.83
N LEU A 72 -7.70 -9.80 9.70
CA LEU A 72 -6.72 -9.67 10.77
C LEU A 72 -7.27 -8.86 11.94
N ALA A 73 -7.93 -7.72 11.68
CA ALA A 73 -8.53 -6.88 12.72
C ALA A 73 -9.59 -7.64 13.52
N ARG A 74 -10.44 -8.42 12.86
CA ARG A 74 -11.41 -9.29 13.56
C ARG A 74 -10.72 -10.38 14.37
N ARG A 75 -9.60 -10.93 13.89
CA ARG A 75 -8.85 -11.96 14.59
C ARG A 75 -8.18 -11.42 15.84
N THR A 76 -7.58 -10.23 15.78
CA THR A 76 -6.94 -9.59 16.93
C THR A 76 -7.93 -9.14 17.97
N GLN A 77 -9.08 -8.56 17.59
CA GLN A 77 -10.14 -8.21 18.54
C GLN A 77 -10.61 -9.43 19.33
N ARG A 78 -10.87 -10.55 18.65
CA ARG A 78 -11.23 -11.81 19.32
C ARG A 78 -10.17 -12.32 20.30
N LEU A 79 -8.89 -12.11 20.00
CA LEU A 79 -7.79 -12.52 20.90
C LEU A 79 -7.68 -11.59 22.11
N THR A 80 -7.89 -10.29 21.93
CA THR A 80 -7.96 -9.33 23.03
C THR A 80 -9.13 -9.61 23.97
N ASP A 81 -10.29 -9.95 23.41
CA ASP A 81 -11.48 -10.27 24.20
C ASP A 81 -11.26 -11.55 25.04
N MET A 82 -10.62 -12.58 24.49
CA MET A 82 -10.26 -13.81 25.22
C MET A 82 -9.24 -13.62 26.36
N VAL A 83 -8.42 -12.56 26.31
CA VAL A 83 -7.47 -12.21 27.38
C VAL A 83 -8.12 -11.36 28.47
N ARG A 84 -9.28 -10.76 28.17
CA ARG A 84 -9.98 -9.84 29.08
C ARG A 84 -11.04 -10.56 29.94
N ASP A 85 -11.32 -11.83 29.65
CA ASP A 85 -12.14 -12.77 30.43
C ASP A 85 -11.27 -13.67 31.32
#